data_AF-A0A2X2JQS0-F1
#
_entry.id   AF-A0A2X2JQS0-F1
#
_cell.length_a   1.000
_cell.length_b   1.000
_cell.length_c   1.000
_cell.angle_alpha   90.00
_cell.angle_beta   90.00
_cell.angle_gamma   90.00
#
_symmetry.space_group_name_H-M   'P 1'
#
loop_
_entity.id
_entity.type
_entity.pdbx_description
1 polymer ?
#
loop_
_entity_poly.entity_id
_entity_poly.type
_entity_poly.pdbx_seq_one_letter_code
_entity_poly.pdbx_strand_id
1 'polypeptide(L)'
;MSTVSLKKRLYRIYILMIRFMHGEHAGDALRNVAVSILPSLAIYLLGAQASTAIGIGVGSLLTTLTDPPGNRKDKLSSALVCIPTFFIASLFTAIVFPYHLPLVIVLASAGFICTLYGIFGARYAAIGNMTLILMSFVIGMAPQHPFAVSLQITTGSIIYYFFSLLQAYIQPYRSLKHAMANGFHGLSQFLLIRSQSYDPDIPLNITYSRVGKIHGQISEQQEQIRSLLFREKKIISQQWHKSNYWLSQVYGLIDLHELIIALDHDYDAIRKNLADTGSLPLIRHTIKLLALEIDSFSQPNKRFRYAHQLYHNNFKINALLRDLKEIQEQQADPAKGILCSIISNIEAIIDVLNRIQVAFYQNQEIQDKIDTSEYQQFISRPLRNLADLKSKLHLNNPLFRFAVRMALLFGTGALIGILFLDFKYTYWILLTIAIVASQHFQMTKNPVI
;
A
#
# COMPACT_ATOMS: atom_id res chain seq x y z
N MET A 1 -37.82 18.85 -9.13
CA MET A 1 -36.58 18.73 -8.32
C MET A 1 -36.10 20.12 -7.96
N SER A 2 -36.11 20.50 -6.67
CA SER A 2 -35.80 21.88 -6.26
C SER A 2 -34.31 22.22 -6.42
N THR A 3 -34.01 23.45 -6.81
CA THR A 3 -32.63 23.99 -6.97
C THR A 3 -31.77 23.83 -5.70
N VAL A 4 -32.40 23.79 -4.53
CA VAL A 4 -31.77 23.53 -3.22
C VAL A 4 -31.23 22.09 -3.10
N SER A 5 -31.94 21.10 -3.66
CA SER A 5 -31.51 19.70 -3.71
C SER A 5 -30.26 19.53 -4.58
N LEU A 6 -30.22 20.23 -5.73
CA LEU A 6 -29.09 20.18 -6.66
C LEU A 6 -27.83 20.80 -6.04
N LYS A 7 -27.96 21.97 -5.39
CA LYS A 7 -26.84 22.67 -4.74
C LYS A 7 -26.25 21.86 -3.59
N LYS A 8 -27.10 21.18 -2.80
CA LYS A 8 -26.67 20.28 -1.71
C LYS A 8 -25.97 19.03 -2.25
N ARG A 9 -26.41 18.49 -3.40
CA ARG A 9 -25.77 17.35 -4.08
C ARG A 9 -24.42 17.74 -4.69
N LEU A 10 -24.34 18.89 -5.35
CA LEU A 10 -23.09 19.45 -5.90
C LEU A 10 -22.09 19.79 -4.81
N TYR A 11 -22.52 20.38 -3.69
CA TYR A 11 -21.65 20.64 -2.55
C TYR A 11 -21.14 19.34 -1.90
N ARG A 12 -21.97 18.29 -1.83
CA ARG A 12 -21.55 16.96 -1.36
C ARG A 12 -20.54 16.32 -2.32
N ILE A 13 -20.75 16.44 -3.63
CA ILE A 13 -19.80 15.98 -4.66
C ILE A 13 -18.50 16.77 -4.57
N TYR A 14 -18.55 18.08 -4.37
CA TYR A 14 -17.38 18.93 -4.20
C TYR A 14 -16.57 18.55 -2.95
N ILE A 15 -17.22 18.32 -1.81
CA ILE A 15 -16.56 17.82 -0.60
C ILE A 15 -15.97 16.43 -0.83
N LEU A 16 -16.70 15.54 -1.51
CA LEU A 16 -16.20 14.20 -1.86
C LEU A 16 -14.99 14.28 -2.79
N MET A 17 -15.00 15.17 -3.79
CA MET A 17 -13.87 15.43 -4.67
C MET A 17 -12.68 16.01 -3.91
N ILE A 18 -12.87 16.99 -3.04
CA ILE A 18 -11.79 17.54 -2.21
C ILE A 18 -11.22 16.47 -1.28
N ARG A 19 -12.08 15.68 -0.64
CA ARG A 19 -11.66 14.59 0.25
C ARG A 19 -10.95 13.47 -0.51
N PHE A 20 -11.37 13.20 -1.75
CA PHE A 20 -10.71 12.28 -2.66
C PHE A 20 -9.34 12.81 -3.09
N MET A 21 -9.24 14.08 -3.49
CA MET A 21 -7.98 14.75 -3.89
C MET A 21 -6.99 14.89 -2.73
N HIS A 22 -7.49 15.02 -1.49
CA HIS A 22 -6.68 14.98 -0.27
C HIS A 22 -6.37 13.55 0.21
N GLY A 23 -6.94 12.53 -0.44
CA GLY A 23 -6.58 11.14 -0.23
C GLY A 23 -5.16 10.88 -0.73
N GLU A 24 -4.41 10.10 0.04
CA GLU A 24 -2.99 9.80 -0.21
C GLU A 24 -2.73 9.35 -1.65
N HIS A 25 -3.54 8.41 -2.15
CA HIS A 25 -3.39 7.85 -3.48
C HIS A 25 -3.69 8.85 -4.60
N ALA A 26 -4.63 9.77 -4.40
CA ALA A 26 -4.98 10.77 -5.41
C ALA A 26 -3.93 11.87 -5.50
N GLY A 27 -3.44 12.37 -4.36
CA GLY A 27 -2.36 13.36 -4.33
C GLY A 27 -1.06 12.82 -4.93
N ASP A 28 -0.72 11.57 -4.64
CA ASP A 28 0.46 10.90 -5.18
C ASP A 28 0.30 10.55 -6.66
N ALA A 29 -0.88 10.10 -7.09
CA ALA A 29 -1.18 9.87 -8.50
C ALA A 29 -1.10 11.18 -9.31
N LEU A 30 -1.72 12.27 -8.82
CA LEU A 30 -1.70 13.56 -9.50
C LEU A 30 -0.27 14.10 -9.63
N ARG A 31 0.52 14.02 -8.55
CA ARG A 31 1.94 14.38 -8.57
C ARG A 31 2.68 13.56 -9.62
N ASN A 32 2.53 12.24 -9.57
CA ASN A 32 3.23 11.34 -10.48
C ASN A 32 2.88 11.63 -11.94
N VAL A 33 1.60 11.84 -12.25
CA VAL A 33 1.14 12.26 -13.58
C VAL A 33 1.75 13.60 -13.98
N ALA A 34 1.77 14.58 -13.08
CA ALA A 34 2.37 15.88 -13.33
C ALA A 34 3.88 15.79 -13.62
N VAL A 35 4.62 15.02 -12.81
CA VAL A 35 6.07 14.80 -13.01
C VAL A 35 6.34 13.98 -14.29
N SER A 36 5.44 13.09 -14.68
CA SER A 36 5.59 12.33 -15.93
C SER A 36 5.33 13.16 -17.19
N ILE A 37 4.30 14.02 -17.17
CA ILE A 37 3.82 14.72 -18.37
C ILE A 37 4.43 16.11 -18.50
N LEU A 38 4.48 16.91 -17.43
CA LEU A 38 4.88 18.32 -17.52
C LEU A 38 6.29 18.52 -18.09
N PRO A 39 7.32 17.75 -17.70
CA PRO A 39 8.66 17.93 -18.27
C PRO A 39 8.70 17.60 -19.77
N SER A 40 8.02 16.54 -20.19
CA SER A 40 7.92 16.16 -21.61
C SER A 40 7.19 17.24 -22.42
N LEU A 41 6.08 17.76 -21.91
CA LEU A 41 5.31 18.84 -22.52
C LEU A 41 6.12 20.15 -22.60
N ALA A 42 6.82 20.53 -21.52
CA ALA A 42 7.64 21.72 -21.48
C ALA A 42 8.76 21.67 -22.53
N ILE A 43 9.43 20.52 -22.67
CA ILE A 43 10.49 20.34 -23.67
C ILE A 43 9.93 20.46 -25.10
N TYR A 44 8.73 19.95 -25.35
CA TYR A 44 8.06 20.14 -26.64
C TYR A 44 7.73 21.61 -26.92
N LEU A 45 7.15 22.32 -25.94
CA LEU A 45 6.79 23.74 -26.07
C LEU A 45 8.01 24.65 -26.24
N LEU A 46 9.18 24.24 -25.72
CA LEU A 46 10.46 24.93 -25.91
C LEU A 46 11.09 24.70 -27.30
N GLY A 47 10.41 23.96 -28.19
CA GLY A 47 10.80 23.79 -29.59
C GLY A 47 11.55 22.49 -29.91
N ALA A 48 11.61 21.52 -28.99
CA ALA A 48 12.19 20.21 -29.29
C ALA A 48 11.28 19.37 -30.22
N GLN A 49 11.87 18.42 -30.97
CA GLN A 49 11.06 17.51 -31.80
C GLN A 49 10.09 16.68 -30.95
N ALA A 50 8.90 16.40 -31.51
CA ALA A 50 7.89 15.58 -30.86
C ALA A 50 8.40 14.18 -30.45
N SER A 51 9.29 13.59 -31.26
CA SER A 51 9.94 12.30 -30.93
C SER A 51 10.73 12.36 -29.62
N THR A 52 11.42 13.46 -29.38
CA THR A 52 12.21 13.70 -28.15
C THR A 52 11.31 13.79 -26.94
N ALA A 53 10.21 14.54 -27.05
CA ALA A 53 9.23 14.65 -25.97
C ALA A 53 8.57 13.30 -25.65
N ILE A 54 8.22 12.50 -26.67
CA ILE A 54 7.65 11.16 -26.51
C ILE A 54 8.63 10.23 -25.78
N GLY A 55 9.90 10.17 -26.20
CA GLY A 55 10.90 9.33 -25.55
C GLY A 55 11.08 9.66 -24.06
N ILE A 56 11.16 10.94 -23.72
CA ILE A 56 11.25 11.43 -22.33
C ILE A 56 9.98 11.09 -21.55
N GLY A 57 8.80 11.28 -22.17
CA GLY A 57 7.51 10.99 -21.56
C GLY A 57 7.34 9.50 -21.24
N VAL A 58 7.69 8.62 -22.17
CA VAL A 58 7.67 7.16 -21.98
C VAL A 58 8.62 6.74 -20.86
N GLY A 59 9.85 7.25 -20.86
CA GLY A 59 10.82 6.97 -19.80
C GLY A 59 10.32 7.40 -18.42
N SER A 60 9.80 8.62 -18.31
CA SER A 60 9.26 9.14 -17.05
C SER A 60 8.02 8.38 -16.58
N LEU A 61 7.09 8.07 -17.48
CA LEU A 61 5.85 7.33 -17.19
C LEU A 61 6.12 5.91 -16.69
N LEU A 62 7.00 5.17 -17.37
CA LEU A 62 7.33 3.81 -16.95
C LEU A 62 8.12 3.81 -15.64
N THR A 63 8.99 4.79 -15.44
CA THR A 63 9.72 4.94 -14.17
C THR A 63 8.78 5.17 -12.99
N THR A 64 7.70 5.93 -13.17
CA THR A 64 6.68 6.13 -12.13
C THR A 64 6.15 4.82 -11.55
N LEU A 65 5.95 3.81 -12.39
CA LEU A 65 5.41 2.51 -12.00
C LEU A 65 6.45 1.60 -11.32
N THR A 66 7.72 2.00 -11.31
CA THR A 66 8.82 1.29 -10.64
C THR A 66 9.16 1.84 -9.26
N ASP A 67 8.49 2.91 -8.83
CA ASP A 67 8.77 3.58 -7.56
C ASP A 67 7.62 3.44 -6.54
N PRO A 68 7.42 2.25 -5.96
CA PRO A 68 6.43 2.08 -4.90
C PRO A 68 6.79 2.91 -3.65
N PRO A 69 5.85 3.08 -2.70
CA PRO A 69 6.12 3.74 -1.43
C PRO A 69 7.32 3.11 -0.70
N GLY A 70 8.19 3.94 -0.15
CA GLY A 70 9.40 3.49 0.53
C GLY A 70 10.19 4.62 1.14
N ASN A 71 11.33 4.28 1.74
CA ASN A 71 12.25 5.27 2.31
C ASN A 71 13.22 5.82 1.25
N ARG A 72 14.07 6.77 1.65
CA ARG A 72 15.06 7.39 0.75
C ARG A 72 16.04 6.38 0.16
N LYS A 73 16.46 5.40 0.96
CA LYS A 73 17.43 4.38 0.54
C LYS A 73 16.84 3.45 -0.51
N ASP A 74 15.59 3.05 -0.33
CA ASP A 74 14.84 2.22 -1.28
C ASP A 74 14.65 2.95 -2.61
N LYS A 75 14.27 4.22 -2.56
CA LYS A 75 14.11 5.08 -3.75
C LYS A 75 15.44 5.23 -4.50
N LEU A 76 16.53 5.50 -3.78
CA LEU A 76 17.86 5.60 -4.38
C LEU A 76 18.31 4.27 -4.99
N SER A 77 18.10 3.16 -4.28
CA SER A 77 18.41 1.81 -4.79
C SER A 77 17.62 1.47 -6.04
N SER A 78 16.35 1.90 -6.11
CA SER A 78 15.51 1.74 -7.31
C SER A 78 16.06 2.55 -8.46
N ALA A 79 16.41 3.82 -8.23
CA ALA A 79 16.98 4.69 -9.24
C ALA A 79 18.28 4.11 -9.81
N LEU A 80 19.17 3.64 -8.94
CA LEU A 80 20.47 3.05 -9.31
C LEU A 80 20.34 1.77 -10.15
N VAL A 81 19.24 1.03 -10.03
CA VAL A 81 19.00 -0.18 -10.85
C VAL A 81 18.17 0.14 -12.08
N CYS A 82 17.10 0.92 -11.94
CA CYS A 82 16.14 1.21 -13.00
C CYS A 82 16.75 2.05 -14.13
N ILE A 83 17.46 3.14 -13.81
CA ILE A 83 18.03 4.05 -14.80
C ILE A 83 19.00 3.32 -15.76
N PRO A 84 20.02 2.57 -15.28
CA PRO A 84 20.90 1.84 -16.19
C PRO A 84 20.19 0.68 -16.89
N THR A 85 19.25 0.00 -16.22
CA THR A 85 18.48 -1.08 -16.86
C THR A 85 17.66 -0.54 -18.04
N PHE A 86 16.99 0.59 -17.89
CA PHE A 86 16.22 1.23 -18.96
C PHE A 86 17.12 1.72 -20.10
N PHE A 87 18.28 2.30 -19.78
CA PHE A 87 19.25 2.70 -20.79
C PHE A 87 19.74 1.50 -21.61
N ILE A 88 20.21 0.44 -20.95
CA ILE A 88 20.73 -0.77 -21.60
C ILE A 88 19.62 -1.45 -22.42
N ALA A 89 18.44 -1.67 -21.82
CA ALA A 89 17.35 -2.35 -22.49
C ALA A 89 16.85 -1.59 -23.72
N SER A 90 16.68 -0.27 -23.62
CA SER A 90 16.28 0.55 -24.76
C SER A 90 17.35 0.58 -25.86
N LEU A 91 18.63 0.69 -25.47
CA LEU A 91 19.74 0.79 -26.42
C LEU A 91 19.92 -0.53 -27.19
N PHE A 92 19.98 -1.65 -26.48
CA PHE A 92 20.07 -2.97 -27.10
C PHE A 92 18.87 -3.26 -28.01
N THR A 93 17.65 -2.95 -27.55
CA THR A 93 16.44 -3.15 -28.36
C THR A 93 16.50 -2.32 -29.63
N ALA A 94 16.87 -1.04 -29.54
CA ALA A 94 16.92 -0.15 -30.69
C ALA A 94 18.05 -0.50 -31.68
N ILE A 95 19.22 -0.94 -31.20
CA ILE A 95 20.33 -1.38 -32.07
C ILE A 95 19.96 -2.67 -32.82
N VAL A 96 19.29 -3.61 -32.13
CA VAL A 96 18.96 -4.92 -32.68
C VAL A 96 17.65 -4.89 -33.48
N PHE A 97 16.85 -3.83 -33.35
CA PHE A 97 15.57 -3.65 -34.06
C PHE A 97 15.61 -3.94 -35.58
N PRO A 98 16.63 -3.53 -36.34
CA PRO A 98 16.73 -3.86 -37.77
C PRO A 98 16.93 -5.36 -38.05
N TYR A 99 17.40 -6.13 -37.07
CA TYR A 99 17.73 -7.55 -37.19
C TYR A 99 16.68 -8.41 -36.46
N HIS A 100 15.65 -8.82 -37.19
CA HIS A 100 14.47 -9.50 -36.61
C HIS A 100 14.81 -10.78 -35.82
N LEU A 101 15.65 -11.68 -36.36
CA LEU A 101 16.00 -12.94 -35.68
C LEU A 101 16.80 -12.72 -34.38
N PRO A 102 17.90 -11.94 -34.37
CA PRO A 102 18.58 -11.57 -33.13
C PRO A 102 17.66 -10.90 -32.11
N LEU A 103 16.69 -10.09 -32.55
CA LEU A 103 15.77 -9.42 -31.63
C LEU A 103 14.89 -10.40 -30.85
N VAL A 104 14.48 -11.53 -31.45
CA VAL A 104 13.73 -12.59 -30.73
C VAL A 104 14.55 -13.13 -29.56
N ILE A 105 15.83 -13.42 -29.80
CA ILE A 105 16.75 -13.93 -28.78
C ILE A 105 16.92 -12.90 -27.67
N VAL A 106 17.08 -11.63 -28.02
CA VAL A 106 17.18 -10.52 -27.07
C VAL A 106 15.91 -10.42 -26.22
N LEU A 107 14.73 -10.47 -26.81
CA LEU A 107 13.46 -10.38 -26.09
C LEU A 107 13.21 -11.59 -25.18
N ALA A 108 13.52 -12.81 -25.64
CA ALA A 108 13.42 -14.01 -24.83
C ALA A 108 14.38 -13.95 -23.63
N SER A 109 15.63 -13.56 -23.88
CA SER A 109 16.63 -13.40 -22.82
C SER A 109 16.26 -12.30 -21.82
N ALA A 110 15.73 -11.17 -22.30
CA ALA A 110 15.22 -10.10 -21.46
C ALA A 110 14.01 -10.57 -20.63
N GLY A 111 13.07 -11.32 -21.21
CA GLY A 111 11.94 -11.92 -20.49
C GLY A 111 12.39 -12.76 -19.30
N PHE A 112 13.45 -13.54 -19.47
CA PHE A 112 14.07 -14.31 -18.39
C PHE A 112 14.74 -13.41 -17.34
N ILE A 113 15.70 -12.57 -17.76
CA ILE A 113 16.56 -11.78 -16.88
C ILE A 113 15.74 -10.76 -16.08
N CYS A 114 14.83 -10.04 -16.74
CA CYS A 114 13.98 -9.04 -16.09
C CYS A 114 13.05 -9.69 -15.07
N THR A 115 12.55 -10.90 -15.33
CA THR A 115 11.70 -11.62 -14.36
C THR A 115 12.49 -12.05 -13.12
N LEU A 116 13.77 -12.39 -13.28
CA LEU A 116 14.66 -12.73 -12.16
C LEU A 116 14.93 -11.55 -11.21
N TYR A 117 14.69 -10.30 -11.62
CA TYR A 117 14.77 -9.16 -10.70
C TYR A 117 13.84 -9.35 -9.50
N GLY A 118 12.75 -10.12 -9.65
CA GLY A 118 11.84 -10.44 -8.54
C GLY A 118 12.47 -11.25 -7.40
N ILE A 119 13.66 -11.84 -7.58
CA ILE A 119 14.41 -12.48 -6.50
C ILE A 119 14.79 -11.47 -5.41
N PHE A 120 15.09 -10.22 -5.80
CA PHE A 120 15.47 -9.15 -4.88
C PHE A 120 14.27 -8.46 -4.20
N GLY A 121 13.04 -8.85 -4.56
CA GLY A 121 11.80 -8.37 -3.98
C GLY A 121 10.87 -7.68 -4.98
N ALA A 122 9.66 -7.33 -4.51
CA ALA A 122 8.59 -6.79 -5.35
C ALA A 122 8.97 -5.49 -6.09
N ARG A 123 9.77 -4.62 -5.46
CA ARG A 123 10.27 -3.37 -6.05
C ARG A 123 11.13 -3.62 -7.29
N TYR A 124 12.03 -4.60 -7.24
CA TYR A 124 12.87 -4.97 -8.37
C TYR A 124 12.08 -5.77 -9.43
N ALA A 125 11.12 -6.60 -9.01
CA ALA A 125 10.17 -7.23 -9.94
C ALA A 125 9.44 -6.20 -10.80
N ALA A 126 8.99 -5.09 -10.21
CA ALA A 126 8.34 -4.00 -10.94
C ALA A 126 9.28 -3.34 -11.95
N ILE A 127 10.55 -3.10 -11.59
CA ILE A 127 11.58 -2.59 -12.53
C ILE A 127 11.74 -3.55 -13.73
N GLY A 128 11.84 -4.86 -13.46
CA GLY A 128 11.94 -5.88 -14.51
C GLY A 128 10.73 -5.86 -15.45
N ASN A 129 9.51 -5.86 -14.90
CA ASN A 129 8.29 -5.83 -15.71
C ASN A 129 8.18 -4.55 -16.56
N MET A 130 8.49 -3.38 -15.97
CA MET A 130 8.47 -2.12 -16.71
C MET A 130 9.57 -2.04 -17.77
N THR A 131 10.69 -2.73 -17.57
CA THR A 131 11.75 -2.87 -18.60
C THR A 131 11.23 -3.64 -19.82
N LEU A 132 10.46 -4.72 -19.61
CA LEU A 132 9.87 -5.48 -20.72
C LEU A 132 8.82 -4.66 -21.48
N ILE A 133 8.02 -3.88 -20.76
CA ILE A 133 7.07 -2.92 -21.34
C ILE A 133 7.84 -1.85 -22.13
N LEU A 134 8.93 -1.31 -21.57
CA LEU A 134 9.79 -0.33 -22.24
C LEU A 134 10.33 -0.87 -23.56
N MET A 135 10.89 -2.09 -23.59
CA MET A 135 11.39 -2.71 -24.81
C MET A 135 10.29 -2.83 -25.87
N SER A 136 9.06 -3.17 -25.45
CA SER A 136 7.90 -3.20 -26.35
C SER A 136 7.61 -1.81 -26.94
N PHE A 137 7.61 -0.75 -26.13
CA PHE A 137 7.46 0.63 -26.64
C PHE A 137 8.57 1.04 -27.61
N VAL A 138 9.82 0.66 -27.34
CA VAL A 138 10.95 0.96 -28.24
C VAL A 138 10.75 0.31 -29.61
N ILE A 139 10.25 -0.93 -29.67
CA ILE A 139 9.89 -1.60 -30.93
C ILE A 139 8.77 -0.83 -31.67
N GLY A 140 7.73 -0.39 -30.94
CA GLY A 140 6.61 0.37 -31.54
C GLY A 140 7.01 1.76 -32.06
N MET A 141 8.01 2.40 -31.44
CA MET A 141 8.57 3.68 -31.91
C MET A 141 9.41 3.54 -33.18
N ALA A 142 9.92 2.34 -33.50
CA ALA A 142 10.79 2.06 -34.64
C ALA A 142 11.91 3.11 -34.82
N PRO A 143 12.79 3.28 -33.81
CA PRO A 143 13.75 4.38 -33.78
C PRO A 143 14.82 4.26 -34.86
N GLN A 144 15.10 5.36 -35.57
CA GLN A 144 16.22 5.42 -36.53
C GLN A 144 17.56 5.69 -35.85
N HIS A 145 17.55 6.35 -34.68
CA HIS A 145 18.76 6.69 -33.93
C HIS A 145 18.70 6.05 -32.53
N PRO A 146 19.29 4.84 -32.35
CA PRO A 146 19.23 4.08 -31.10
C PRO A 146 19.71 4.88 -29.88
N PHE A 147 20.87 5.54 -30.00
CA PHE A 147 21.43 6.33 -28.91
C PHE A 147 20.54 7.50 -28.50
N ALA A 148 19.91 8.20 -29.46
CA ALA A 148 19.06 9.34 -29.16
C ALA A 148 17.83 8.92 -28.34
N VAL A 149 17.15 7.84 -28.74
CA VAL A 149 15.95 7.35 -28.04
C VAL A 149 16.29 6.81 -26.66
N SER A 150 17.40 6.09 -26.52
CA SER A 150 17.86 5.62 -25.20
C SER A 150 18.18 6.77 -24.26
N LEU A 151 18.89 7.80 -24.72
CA LEU A 151 19.17 8.99 -23.91
C LEU A 151 17.88 9.70 -23.50
N GLN A 152 16.92 9.86 -24.41
CA GLN A 152 15.62 10.48 -24.10
C GLN A 152 14.88 9.73 -23.00
N ILE A 153 14.76 8.40 -23.11
CA ILE A 153 14.12 7.55 -22.10
C ILE A 153 14.83 7.68 -20.75
N THR A 154 16.17 7.63 -20.76
CA THR A 154 16.99 7.76 -19.54
C THR A 154 16.84 9.14 -18.91
N THR A 155 16.80 10.22 -19.70
CA THR A 155 16.53 11.58 -19.21
C THR A 155 15.16 11.65 -18.53
N GLY A 156 14.11 11.08 -19.12
CA GLY A 156 12.79 11.00 -18.48
C GLY A 156 12.83 10.27 -17.14
N SER A 157 13.57 9.16 -17.08
CA SER A 157 13.74 8.36 -15.86
C SER A 157 14.49 9.13 -14.76
N ILE A 158 15.55 9.85 -15.14
CA ILE A 158 16.34 10.71 -14.23
C ILE A 158 15.48 11.84 -13.67
N ILE A 159 14.71 12.52 -14.52
CA ILE A 159 13.82 13.62 -14.10
C ILE A 159 12.83 13.11 -13.05
N TYR A 160 12.17 11.98 -13.31
CA TYR A 160 11.22 11.41 -12.36
C TYR A 160 11.88 11.09 -11.02
N TYR A 161 13.00 10.35 -11.03
CA TYR A 161 13.67 9.97 -9.79
C TYR A 161 14.25 11.17 -9.05
N PHE A 162 14.68 12.22 -9.75
CA PHE A 162 15.11 13.47 -9.13
C PHE A 162 13.98 14.08 -8.28
N PHE A 163 12.78 14.25 -8.85
CA PHE A 163 11.63 14.76 -8.10
C PHE A 163 11.19 13.81 -6.98
N SER A 164 11.21 12.50 -7.23
CA SER A 164 10.87 11.49 -6.23
C SER A 164 11.82 11.50 -5.03
N LEU A 165 13.13 11.63 -5.27
CA LEU A 165 14.15 11.71 -4.22
C LEU A 165 14.10 13.06 -3.50
N LEU A 166 13.91 14.16 -4.23
CA LEU A 166 13.72 15.49 -3.65
C LEU A 166 12.54 15.51 -2.68
N GLN A 167 11.42 14.89 -3.06
CA GLN A 167 10.27 14.76 -2.18
C GLN A 167 10.59 13.90 -0.94
N ALA A 168 11.24 12.75 -1.13
CA ALA A 168 11.66 11.91 -0.01
C ALA A 168 12.63 12.66 0.93
N TYR A 169 13.40 13.61 0.39
CA TYR A 169 14.28 14.50 1.14
C TYR A 169 13.52 15.59 1.91
N ILE A 170 12.50 16.22 1.31
CA ILE A 170 11.71 17.27 1.96
C ILE A 170 10.79 16.68 3.04
N GLN A 171 10.16 15.54 2.78
CA GLN A 171 9.22 14.88 3.69
C GLN A 171 9.69 13.46 4.05
N PRO A 172 10.70 13.32 4.93
CA PRO A 172 11.10 12.01 5.43
C PRO A 172 9.93 11.31 6.13
N TYR A 173 9.86 9.98 6.00
CA TYR A 173 8.84 9.11 6.63
C TYR A 173 7.39 9.36 6.18
N ARG A 174 7.16 10.09 5.09
CA ARG A 174 5.80 10.33 4.56
C ARG A 174 5.02 9.02 4.34
N SER A 175 5.64 8.05 3.69
CA SER A 175 5.05 6.72 3.43
C SER A 175 4.62 6.03 4.73
N LEU A 176 5.43 6.12 5.79
CA LEU A 176 5.12 5.54 7.09
C LEU A 176 3.97 6.31 7.77
N LYS A 177 3.98 7.65 7.71
CA LYS A 177 2.90 8.50 8.27
C LYS A 177 1.54 8.14 7.70
N HIS A 178 1.49 7.94 6.38
CA HIS A 178 0.24 7.61 5.73
C HIS A 178 -0.16 6.15 5.90
N ALA A 179 0.79 5.21 5.85
CA ALA A 179 0.50 3.80 6.15
C ALA A 179 -0.14 3.67 7.55
N MET A 180 0.42 4.36 8.56
CA MET A 180 -0.16 4.43 9.90
C MET A 180 -1.56 5.05 9.91
N ALA A 181 -1.75 6.18 9.22
CA ALA A 181 -3.05 6.84 9.12
C ALA A 181 -4.12 5.92 8.52
N ASN A 182 -3.78 5.20 7.45
CA ASN A 182 -4.66 4.22 6.81
C ASN A 182 -4.94 3.03 7.73
N GLY A 183 -3.93 2.57 8.48
CA GLY A 183 -4.11 1.51 9.48
C GLY A 183 -5.11 1.88 10.56
N PHE A 184 -4.97 3.07 11.18
CA PHE A 184 -5.95 3.55 12.17
C PHE A 184 -7.34 3.73 11.56
N HIS A 185 -7.43 4.30 10.35
CA HIS A 185 -8.70 4.41 9.64
C HIS A 185 -9.34 3.03 9.38
N GLY A 186 -8.53 2.05 8.97
CA GLY A 186 -8.95 0.66 8.76
C GLY A 186 -9.53 0.03 10.03
N LEU A 187 -8.84 0.15 11.16
CA LEU A 187 -9.33 -0.33 12.46
C LEU A 187 -10.62 0.38 12.90
N SER A 188 -10.75 1.68 12.64
CA SER A 188 -12.00 2.41 12.89
C SER A 188 -13.15 1.84 12.08
N GLN A 189 -12.96 1.67 10.76
CA GLN A 189 -13.99 1.08 9.89
C GLN A 189 -14.33 -0.35 10.32
N PHE A 190 -13.34 -1.13 10.78
CA PHE A 190 -13.57 -2.47 11.31
C PHE A 190 -14.49 -2.46 12.52
N LEU A 191 -14.22 -1.60 13.51
CA LEU A 191 -15.07 -1.45 14.69
C LEU A 191 -16.47 -0.92 14.33
N LEU A 192 -16.59 -0.02 13.36
CA LEU A 192 -17.90 0.43 12.89
C LEU A 192 -18.72 -0.71 12.28
N ILE A 193 -18.09 -1.58 11.49
CA ILE A 193 -18.75 -2.77 10.95
C ILE A 193 -19.11 -3.73 12.09
N ARG A 194 -18.20 -4.01 13.05
CA ARG A 194 -18.53 -4.85 14.22
C ARG A 194 -19.67 -4.26 15.06
N SER A 195 -19.77 -2.93 15.20
CA SER A 195 -20.88 -2.28 15.90
C SER A 195 -22.25 -2.61 15.28
N GLN A 196 -22.29 -2.89 13.97
CA GLN A 196 -23.52 -3.31 13.27
C GLN A 196 -23.91 -4.75 13.65
N SER A 197 -22.97 -5.59 14.08
CA SER A 197 -23.28 -6.93 14.59
C SER A 197 -24.08 -6.91 15.89
N TYR A 198 -24.12 -5.80 16.62
CA TYR A 198 -24.96 -5.65 17.82
C TYR A 198 -26.38 -5.16 17.51
N ASP A 199 -26.70 -4.83 16.26
CA ASP A 199 -28.01 -4.34 15.84
C ASP A 199 -28.91 -5.51 15.38
N PRO A 200 -29.98 -5.86 16.10
CA PRO A 200 -30.87 -6.97 15.74
C PRO A 200 -31.48 -6.82 14.34
N ASP A 201 -31.69 -5.59 13.86
CA ASP A 201 -32.31 -5.31 12.56
C ASP A 201 -31.39 -5.62 11.37
N ILE A 202 -30.09 -5.81 11.62
CA ILE A 202 -29.09 -6.08 10.58
C ILE A 202 -28.78 -7.58 10.55
N PRO A 203 -29.00 -8.28 9.42
CA PRO A 203 -28.66 -9.70 9.28
C PRO A 203 -27.16 -9.96 9.47
N LEU A 204 -26.81 -10.92 10.33
CA LEU A 204 -25.42 -11.22 10.69
C LEU A 204 -24.56 -11.68 9.50
N ASN A 205 -25.13 -12.42 8.55
CA ASN A 205 -24.42 -12.87 7.34
C ASN A 205 -23.80 -11.67 6.56
N ILE A 206 -24.54 -10.56 6.45
CA ILE A 206 -24.04 -9.35 5.78
C ILE A 206 -22.85 -8.77 6.55
N THR A 207 -22.93 -8.71 7.87
CA THR A 207 -21.87 -8.16 8.71
C THR A 207 -20.64 -9.07 8.71
N TYR A 208 -20.80 -10.39 8.81
CA TYR A 208 -19.71 -11.37 8.71
C TYR A 208 -18.96 -11.27 7.38
N SER A 209 -19.68 -11.19 6.25
CA SER A 209 -19.06 -11.01 4.94
C SER A 209 -18.26 -9.71 4.84
N ARG A 210 -18.77 -8.62 5.43
CA ARG A 210 -18.06 -7.32 5.47
C ARG A 210 -16.82 -7.39 6.36
N VAL A 211 -16.92 -8.00 7.55
CA VAL A 211 -15.81 -8.19 8.49
C VAL A 211 -14.68 -8.98 7.83
N GLY A 212 -14.98 -10.09 7.15
CA GLY A 212 -13.96 -10.88 6.44
C GLY A 212 -13.20 -10.07 5.39
N LYS A 213 -13.92 -9.28 4.58
CA LYS A 213 -13.29 -8.41 3.56
C LYS A 213 -12.35 -7.36 4.17
N ILE A 214 -12.78 -6.69 5.24
CA ILE A 214 -11.97 -5.64 5.87
C ILE A 214 -10.80 -6.21 6.68
N HIS A 215 -10.93 -7.42 7.23
CA HIS A 215 -9.87 -8.10 7.95
C HIS A 215 -8.64 -8.35 7.08
N GLY A 216 -8.84 -8.87 5.87
CA GLY A 216 -7.74 -9.06 4.91
C GLY A 216 -7.04 -7.76 4.53
N GLN A 217 -7.81 -6.67 4.35
CA GLN A 217 -7.25 -5.35 4.07
C GLN A 217 -6.41 -4.80 5.22
N ILE A 218 -6.84 -4.97 6.48
CA ILE A 218 -6.10 -4.51 7.65
C ILE A 218 -4.81 -5.32 7.83
N SER A 219 -4.86 -6.64 7.62
CA SER A 219 -3.67 -7.49 7.69
C SER A 219 -2.61 -7.06 6.67
N GLU A 220 -3.02 -6.75 5.43
CA GLU A 220 -2.12 -6.21 4.41
C GLU A 220 -1.54 -4.84 4.80
N GLN A 221 -2.37 -3.95 5.36
CA GLN A 221 -1.91 -2.64 5.86
C GLN A 221 -0.90 -2.77 7.00
N GLN A 222 -1.11 -3.71 7.93
CA GLN A 222 -0.18 -3.96 9.02
C GLN A 222 1.17 -4.47 8.51
N GLU A 223 1.16 -5.40 7.55
CA GLU A 223 2.41 -5.88 6.94
C GLU A 223 3.12 -4.75 6.19
N GLN A 224 2.38 -3.87 5.52
CA GLN A 224 2.95 -2.67 4.89
C GLN A 224 3.61 -1.75 5.92
N ILE A 225 2.92 -1.41 7.02
CA ILE A 225 3.44 -0.57 8.11
C ILE A 225 4.71 -1.20 8.70
N ARG A 226 4.64 -2.50 9.01
CA ARG A 226 5.75 -3.29 9.53
C ARG A 226 6.95 -3.18 8.60
N SER A 227 6.77 -3.48 7.32
CA SER A 227 7.83 -3.45 6.33
C SER A 227 8.46 -2.06 6.17
N LEU A 228 7.69 -0.97 6.30
CA LEU A 228 8.18 0.41 6.21
C LEU A 228 8.97 0.81 7.47
N LEU A 229 8.45 0.47 8.66
CA LEU A 229 9.12 0.75 9.94
C LEU A 229 10.47 0.02 10.01
N PHE A 230 10.50 -1.27 9.67
CA PHE A 230 11.72 -2.08 9.75
C PHE A 230 12.83 -1.63 8.78
N ARG A 231 12.48 -0.91 7.72
CA ARG A 231 13.46 -0.32 6.80
C ARG A 231 14.11 0.95 7.34
N GLU A 232 13.56 1.53 8.39
CA GLU A 232 14.07 2.73 9.06
C GLU A 232 14.92 2.37 10.28
N LYS A 233 16.14 1.89 10.03
CA LYS A 233 17.10 1.49 11.09
C LYS A 233 17.26 2.54 12.19
N LYS A 234 17.20 3.83 11.87
CA LYS A 234 17.32 4.94 12.83
C LYS A 234 16.18 5.00 13.84
N ILE A 235 14.98 4.57 13.43
CA ILE A 235 13.81 4.44 14.30
C ILE A 235 14.03 3.20 15.18
N ILE A 236 14.32 2.05 14.61
CA ILE A 236 14.48 0.80 15.38
C ILE A 236 15.62 0.87 16.38
N SER A 237 16.75 1.49 16.02
CA SER A 237 17.92 1.62 16.88
C SER A 237 17.74 2.66 17.99
N GLN A 238 16.56 3.28 18.11
CA GLN A 238 16.24 4.35 19.07
C GLN A 238 17.24 5.52 19.07
N GLN A 239 18.02 5.67 17.99
CA GLN A 239 19.04 6.71 17.85
C GLN A 239 18.45 8.08 17.55
N TRP A 240 17.13 8.16 17.36
CA TRP A 240 16.43 9.39 17.00
C TRP A 240 15.39 9.75 18.05
N HIS A 241 15.31 11.02 18.44
CA HIS A 241 14.39 11.52 19.48
C HIS A 241 12.90 11.25 19.20
N LYS A 242 12.51 10.99 17.94
CA LYS A 242 11.13 10.62 17.55
C LYS A 242 10.93 9.12 17.34
N SER A 243 11.93 8.29 17.67
CA SER A 243 11.82 6.83 17.59
C SER A 243 10.66 6.32 18.43
N ASN A 244 10.62 6.73 19.70
CA ASN A 244 9.62 6.28 20.66
C ASN A 244 8.21 6.64 20.23
N TYR A 245 8.04 7.80 19.58
CA TYR A 245 6.78 8.17 18.95
C TYR A 245 6.34 7.16 17.90
N TRP A 246 7.17 6.87 16.88
CA TRP A 246 6.79 5.96 15.80
C TRP A 246 6.57 4.53 16.29
N LEU A 247 7.42 4.07 17.19
CA LEU A 247 7.29 2.76 17.81
C LEU A 247 5.98 2.65 18.59
N SER A 248 5.67 3.63 19.45
CA SER A 248 4.41 3.66 20.20
C SER A 248 3.18 3.60 19.31
N GLN A 249 3.16 4.35 18.21
CA GLN A 249 2.03 4.35 17.30
C GLN A 249 1.85 3.00 16.61
N VAL A 250 2.96 2.36 16.19
CA VAL A 250 2.92 1.03 15.55
C VAL A 250 2.49 -0.04 16.55
N TYR A 251 3.07 -0.06 17.75
CA TYR A 251 2.71 -1.02 18.78
C TYR A 251 1.26 -0.85 19.21
N GLY A 252 0.83 0.39 19.46
CA GLY A 252 -0.56 0.66 19.76
C GLY A 252 -1.52 0.26 18.65
N LEU A 253 -1.14 0.38 17.37
CA LEU A 253 -1.95 -0.10 16.25
C LEU A 253 -2.06 -1.64 16.23
N ILE A 254 -0.97 -2.35 16.55
CA ILE A 254 -0.96 -3.81 16.63
C ILE A 254 -1.79 -4.28 17.82
N ASP A 255 -1.55 -3.72 19.01
CA ASP A 255 -2.31 -4.02 20.23
C ASP A 255 -3.81 -3.78 20.03
N LEU A 256 -4.18 -2.64 19.43
CA LEU A 256 -5.58 -2.35 19.09
C LEU A 256 -6.15 -3.43 18.16
N HIS A 257 -5.41 -3.84 17.14
CA HIS A 257 -5.88 -4.88 16.24
C HIS A 257 -6.11 -6.22 16.93
N GLU A 258 -5.18 -6.64 17.80
CA GLU A 258 -5.30 -7.88 18.57
C GLU A 258 -6.53 -7.84 19.48
N LEU A 259 -6.72 -6.75 20.24
CA LEU A 259 -7.90 -6.54 21.08
C LEU A 259 -9.20 -6.53 20.28
N ILE A 260 -9.19 -5.88 19.12
CA ILE A 260 -10.33 -5.77 18.22
C ILE A 260 -10.67 -7.13 17.58
N ILE A 261 -9.70 -7.99 17.27
CA ILE A 261 -9.93 -9.35 16.77
C ILE A 261 -10.45 -10.25 17.88
N ALA A 262 -9.87 -10.15 19.08
CA ALA A 262 -10.20 -10.97 20.24
C ALA A 262 -11.66 -10.82 20.70
N LEU A 263 -12.38 -9.78 20.26
CA LEU A 263 -13.83 -9.67 20.44
C LEU A 263 -14.56 -10.91 19.86
N ASP A 264 -15.43 -11.51 20.67
CA ASP A 264 -16.14 -12.77 20.45
C ASP A 264 -16.83 -12.89 19.07
N HIS A 265 -16.90 -14.13 18.59
CA HIS A 265 -17.34 -14.46 17.23
C HIS A 265 -18.82 -14.87 17.14
N ASP A 266 -19.47 -15.18 18.27
CA ASP A 266 -20.85 -15.64 18.32
C ASP A 266 -21.82 -14.48 18.62
N TYR A 267 -22.10 -13.67 17.60
CA TYR A 267 -23.07 -12.58 17.72
C TYR A 267 -24.51 -13.08 17.86
N ASP A 268 -24.81 -14.31 17.45
CA ASP A 268 -26.10 -14.94 17.66
C ASP A 268 -26.35 -15.15 19.16
N ALA A 269 -25.37 -15.71 19.88
CA ALA A 269 -25.43 -15.87 21.33
C ALA A 269 -25.48 -14.51 22.07
N ILE A 270 -24.67 -13.53 21.64
CA ILE A 270 -24.68 -12.18 22.22
C ILE A 270 -26.06 -11.54 22.07
N ARG A 271 -26.62 -11.51 20.85
CA ARG A 271 -27.94 -10.90 20.60
C ARG A 271 -29.04 -11.59 21.39
N LYS A 272 -29.03 -12.92 21.45
CA LYS A 272 -30.04 -13.71 22.16
C LYS A 272 -30.03 -13.44 23.67
N ASN A 273 -28.86 -13.43 24.29
CA ASN A 273 -28.74 -13.27 25.74
C ASN A 273 -28.83 -11.81 26.22
N LEU A 274 -28.68 -10.82 25.31
CA LEU A 274 -28.71 -9.39 25.63
C LEU A 274 -29.91 -8.65 25.03
N ALA A 275 -30.86 -9.36 24.40
CA ALA A 275 -32.04 -8.75 23.78
C ALA A 275 -32.88 -7.97 24.80
N ASP A 276 -33.12 -8.56 25.97
CA ASP A 276 -34.04 -8.03 26.98
C ASP A 276 -33.37 -7.09 28.00
N THR A 277 -32.04 -6.96 27.95
CA THR A 277 -31.26 -6.18 28.93
C THR A 277 -31.16 -4.70 28.59
N GLY A 278 -31.52 -4.32 27.36
CA GLY A 278 -31.32 -2.96 26.85
C GLY A 278 -29.85 -2.56 26.65
N SER A 279 -28.90 -3.49 26.77
CA SER A 279 -27.47 -3.18 26.68
C SER A 279 -26.93 -3.10 25.23
N LEU A 280 -27.58 -3.76 24.27
CA LEU A 280 -27.13 -3.80 22.86
C LEU A 280 -26.96 -2.38 22.24
N PRO A 281 -27.91 -1.44 22.38
CA PRO A 281 -27.74 -0.08 21.86
C PRO A 281 -26.61 0.69 22.54
N LEU A 282 -26.40 0.49 23.85
CA LEU A 282 -25.33 1.11 24.62
C LEU A 282 -23.97 0.60 24.16
N ILE A 283 -23.78 -0.72 24.05
CA ILE A 283 -22.56 -1.35 23.52
C ILE A 283 -22.26 -0.81 22.12
N ARG A 284 -23.26 -0.80 21.23
CA ARG A 284 -23.13 -0.28 19.87
C ARG A 284 -22.71 1.19 19.87
N HIS A 285 -23.26 2.02 20.75
CA HIS A 285 -22.91 3.43 20.83
C HIS A 285 -21.47 3.63 21.32
N THR A 286 -21.07 2.89 22.35
CA THR A 286 -19.70 2.89 22.89
C THR A 286 -18.68 2.49 21.82
N ILE A 287 -18.93 1.39 21.09
CA ILE A 287 -18.04 0.95 20.00
C ILE A 287 -17.94 1.99 18.88
N LYS A 288 -19.05 2.65 18.52
CA LYS A 288 -19.03 3.75 17.54
C LYS A 288 -18.18 4.92 18.02
N LEU A 289 -18.24 5.28 19.31
CA LEU A 289 -17.41 6.35 19.87
C LEU A 289 -15.93 5.94 19.88
N LEU A 290 -15.59 4.71 20.26
CA LEU A 290 -14.22 4.18 20.16
C LEU A 290 -13.70 4.20 18.72
N ALA A 291 -14.53 3.83 17.75
CA ALA A 291 -14.16 3.88 16.35
C ALA A 291 -13.85 5.31 15.88
N LEU A 292 -14.61 6.31 16.34
CA LEU A 292 -14.34 7.73 16.07
C LEU A 292 -13.03 8.19 16.73
N GLU A 293 -12.74 7.70 17.93
CA GLU A 293 -11.51 7.97 18.65
C GLU A 293 -10.28 7.39 17.92
N ILE A 294 -10.37 6.15 17.46
CA ILE A 294 -9.35 5.50 16.63
C ILE A 294 -9.16 6.24 15.29
N ASP A 295 -10.26 6.64 14.62
CA ASP A 295 -10.19 7.41 13.38
C ASP A 295 -9.52 8.77 13.57
N SER A 296 -9.54 9.31 14.79
CA SER A 296 -8.92 10.59 15.10
C SER A 296 -7.40 10.55 14.83
N PHE A 297 -6.75 9.41 15.11
CA PHE A 297 -5.32 9.17 14.84
C PHE A 297 -5.00 9.08 13.34
N SER A 298 -6.00 8.90 12.47
CA SER A 298 -5.83 8.85 11.01
C SER A 298 -5.54 10.20 10.36
N GLN A 299 -5.76 11.34 11.04
CA GLN A 299 -5.54 12.66 10.41
C GLN A 299 -4.23 13.31 10.89
N PRO A 300 -3.13 13.13 10.13
CA PRO A 300 -1.77 13.49 10.55
C PRO A 300 -1.49 14.98 10.79
N ASN A 301 -2.42 15.86 10.41
CA ASN A 301 -2.22 17.32 10.34
C ASN A 301 -3.11 18.13 11.30
N LYS A 302 -4.04 17.52 12.05
CA LYS A 302 -5.00 18.26 12.90
C LYS A 302 -4.67 18.23 14.40
N ARG A 303 -3.38 18.23 14.75
CA ARG A 303 -2.80 18.02 16.10
C ARG A 303 -3.51 18.74 17.27
N PHE A 304 -4.03 19.96 17.08
CA PHE A 304 -4.58 20.80 18.15
C PHE A 304 -6.10 20.72 18.34
N ARG A 305 -6.87 20.28 17.34
CA ARG A 305 -8.33 20.09 17.50
C ARG A 305 -8.67 18.83 18.28
N TYR A 306 -7.72 17.91 18.41
CA TYR A 306 -7.92 16.62 19.05
C TYR A 306 -8.11 16.72 20.56
N ALA A 307 -7.23 17.40 21.29
CA ALA A 307 -7.27 17.40 22.76
C ALA A 307 -8.66 17.70 23.38
N HIS A 308 -9.40 18.67 22.81
CA HIS A 308 -10.75 19.01 23.28
C HIS A 308 -11.83 17.99 22.86
N GLN A 309 -11.75 17.45 21.64
CA GLN A 309 -12.72 16.48 21.13
C GLN A 309 -12.56 15.10 21.80
N LEU A 310 -11.32 14.66 22.04
CA LEU A 310 -11.00 13.41 22.75
C LEU A 310 -11.48 13.46 24.21
N TYR A 311 -11.22 14.57 24.92
CA TYR A 311 -11.68 14.75 26.31
C TYR A 311 -13.21 14.56 26.43
N HIS A 312 -13.96 15.14 25.49
CA HIS A 312 -15.41 15.04 25.47
C HIS A 312 -15.91 13.62 25.10
N ASN A 313 -15.20 12.91 24.22
CA ASN A 313 -15.52 11.52 23.87
C ASN A 313 -15.21 10.56 25.04
N ASN A 314 -14.07 10.69 25.69
CA ASN A 314 -13.71 9.88 26.86
C ASN A 314 -14.72 10.04 28.00
N PHE A 315 -15.21 11.26 28.24
CA PHE A 315 -16.27 11.48 29.23
C PHE A 315 -17.56 10.71 28.87
N LYS A 316 -17.97 10.74 27.60
CA LYS A 316 -19.16 10.00 27.13
C LYS A 316 -18.98 8.49 27.19
N ILE A 317 -17.82 7.98 26.76
CA ILE A 317 -17.49 6.56 26.82
C ILE A 317 -17.53 6.08 28.29
N ASN A 318 -16.94 6.84 29.21
CA ASN A 318 -16.93 6.52 30.63
C ASN A 318 -18.32 6.64 31.29
N ALA A 319 -19.23 7.44 30.75
CA ALA A 319 -20.62 7.46 31.19
C ALA A 319 -21.35 6.18 30.74
N LEU A 320 -21.25 5.84 29.46
CA LEU A 320 -21.87 4.61 28.91
C LEU A 320 -21.32 3.33 29.55
N LEU A 321 -20.04 3.31 29.89
CA LEU A 321 -19.44 2.19 30.62
C LEU A 321 -20.01 2.04 32.02
N ARG A 322 -20.34 3.14 32.70
CA ARG A 322 -21.02 3.09 34.01
C ARG A 322 -22.43 2.51 33.86
N ASP A 323 -23.19 3.00 32.89
CA ASP A 323 -24.54 2.48 32.60
C ASP A 323 -24.49 0.97 32.27
N LEU A 324 -23.49 0.52 31.50
CA LEU A 324 -23.31 -0.90 31.18
C LEU A 324 -22.93 -1.75 32.40
N LYS A 325 -22.12 -1.22 33.33
CA LYS A 325 -21.77 -1.91 34.59
C LYS A 325 -22.98 -2.02 35.52
N GLU A 326 -23.80 -0.98 35.61
CA GLU A 326 -25.06 -1.02 36.38
C GLU A 326 -26.02 -2.08 35.82
N ILE A 327 -26.17 -2.16 34.49
CA ILE A 327 -26.94 -3.22 33.85
C ILE A 327 -26.32 -4.59 34.15
N GLN A 328 -25.00 -4.74 34.05
CA GLN A 328 -24.30 -5.99 34.30
C GLN A 328 -24.56 -6.53 35.72
N GLU A 329 -24.59 -5.67 36.74
CA GLU A 329 -24.84 -6.06 38.13
C GLU A 329 -26.27 -6.60 38.34
N GLN A 330 -27.23 -6.16 37.53
CA GLN A 330 -28.63 -6.57 37.60
C GLN A 330 -28.92 -7.88 36.84
N GLN A 331 -27.97 -8.38 36.03
CA GLN A 331 -28.16 -9.59 35.22
C GLN A 331 -27.60 -10.85 35.88
N ALA A 332 -28.18 -11.99 35.53
CA ALA A 332 -27.63 -13.32 35.83
C ALA A 332 -26.77 -13.85 34.66
N ASP A 333 -26.06 -14.96 34.91
CA ASP A 333 -25.38 -15.69 33.83
C ASP A 333 -26.41 -16.30 32.86
N PRO A 334 -26.19 -16.30 31.54
CA PRO A 334 -24.93 -15.98 30.83
C PRO A 334 -24.74 -14.50 30.43
N ALA A 335 -25.77 -13.65 30.56
CA ALA A 335 -25.72 -12.26 30.11
C ALA A 335 -24.69 -11.42 30.88
N LYS A 336 -24.54 -11.67 32.19
CA LYS A 336 -23.54 -11.03 33.05
C LYS A 336 -22.10 -11.32 32.58
N GLY A 337 -21.79 -12.57 32.27
CA GLY A 337 -20.48 -12.97 31.74
C GLY A 337 -20.15 -12.30 30.39
N ILE A 338 -21.11 -12.28 29.46
CA ILE A 338 -20.94 -11.63 28.15
C ILE A 338 -20.69 -10.12 28.31
N LEU A 339 -21.46 -9.44 29.16
CA LEU A 339 -21.23 -8.02 29.46
C LEU A 339 -19.86 -7.79 30.08
N CYS A 340 -19.41 -8.66 30.99
CA CYS A 340 -18.10 -8.55 31.61
C CYS A 340 -16.97 -8.58 30.57
N SER A 341 -17.02 -9.54 29.64
CA SER A 341 -16.02 -9.68 28.58
C SER A 341 -16.00 -8.48 27.65
N ILE A 342 -17.19 -7.97 27.26
CA ILE A 342 -17.31 -6.80 26.37
C ILE A 342 -16.78 -5.54 27.07
N ILE A 343 -17.14 -5.31 28.34
CA ILE A 343 -16.69 -4.15 29.12
C ILE A 343 -15.17 -4.19 29.30
N SER A 344 -14.62 -5.34 29.69
CA SER A 344 -13.18 -5.51 29.88
C SER A 344 -12.39 -5.25 28.58
N ASN A 345 -12.90 -5.72 27.43
CA ASN A 345 -12.25 -5.44 26.14
C ASN A 345 -12.32 -3.93 25.79
N ILE A 346 -13.47 -3.28 26.00
CA ILE A 346 -13.60 -1.83 25.79
C ILE A 346 -12.60 -1.06 26.67
N GLU A 347 -12.46 -1.42 27.94
CA GLU A 347 -11.48 -0.81 28.85
C GLU A 347 -10.04 -1.02 28.37
N ALA A 348 -9.70 -2.23 27.93
CA ALA A 348 -8.38 -2.51 27.36
C ALA A 348 -8.08 -1.67 26.11
N ILE A 349 -9.07 -1.47 25.22
CA ILE A 349 -8.94 -0.59 24.05
C ILE A 349 -8.70 0.86 24.50
N ILE A 350 -9.43 1.34 25.49
CA ILE A 350 -9.25 2.70 26.05
C ILE A 350 -7.84 2.88 26.63
N ASP A 351 -7.31 1.88 27.33
CA ASP A 351 -5.96 1.92 27.89
C ASP A 351 -4.88 1.99 26.82
N VAL A 352 -5.04 1.24 25.71
CA VAL A 352 -4.13 1.37 24.56
C VAL A 352 -4.23 2.75 23.93
N LEU A 353 -5.44 3.30 23.74
CA LEU A 353 -5.63 4.65 23.18
C LEU A 353 -4.97 5.72 24.07
N ASN A 354 -5.10 5.61 25.39
CA ASN A 354 -4.44 6.49 26.34
C ASN A 354 -2.92 6.39 26.26
N ARG A 355 -2.35 5.18 26.13
CA ARG A 355 -0.90 4.97 25.95
C ARG A 355 -0.38 5.60 24.66
N ILE A 356 -1.06 5.37 23.53
CA ILE A 356 -0.76 6.00 22.24
C ILE A 356 -0.78 7.52 22.37
N GLN A 357 -1.74 8.07 23.12
CA GLN A 357 -1.92 9.50 23.34
C GLN A 357 -0.82 10.11 24.22
N VAL A 358 -0.45 9.47 25.34
CA VAL A 358 0.64 9.93 26.21
C VAL A 358 1.94 10.04 25.42
N ALA A 359 2.25 9.01 24.62
CA ALA A 359 3.40 9.05 23.71
C ALA A 359 3.30 10.15 22.64
N PHE A 360 2.08 10.50 22.21
CA PHE A 360 1.83 11.56 21.23
C PHE A 360 2.04 12.99 21.79
N TYR A 361 1.71 13.22 23.06
CA TYR A 361 1.74 14.56 23.69
C TYR A 361 2.99 14.82 24.52
N GLN A 362 3.50 13.84 25.26
CA GLN A 362 4.55 14.08 26.25
C GLN A 362 5.97 13.88 25.73
N ASN A 363 6.18 13.30 24.53
CA ASN A 363 7.51 12.98 24.03
C ASN A 363 8.35 12.23 25.08
N GLN A 364 7.69 11.58 26.04
CA GLN A 364 8.31 10.88 27.14
C GLN A 364 8.78 9.54 26.60
N GLU A 365 10.00 9.20 26.99
CA GLU A 365 10.56 7.88 26.79
C GLU A 365 9.58 6.86 27.37
N ILE A 366 9.03 6.00 26.52
CA ILE A 366 8.39 4.78 26.99
C ILE A 366 9.49 4.04 27.75
N GLN A 367 9.39 4.02 29.08
CA GLN A 367 10.40 3.45 29.98
C GLN A 367 10.50 1.93 29.81
N ASP A 368 9.46 1.31 29.27
CA ASP A 368 9.55 -0.06 28.80
C ASP A 368 10.34 -0.08 27.50
N LYS A 369 11.61 -0.49 27.59
CA LYS A 369 12.36 -0.99 26.44
C LYS A 369 11.56 -2.15 25.86
N ILE A 370 10.71 -1.85 24.88
CA ILE A 370 9.99 -2.86 24.13
C ILE A 370 11.05 -3.76 23.53
N ASP A 371 11.05 -5.02 23.97
CA ASP A 371 12.13 -5.95 23.73
C ASP A 371 12.19 -6.23 22.22
N THR A 372 13.12 -5.55 21.55
CA THR A 372 13.29 -5.61 20.09
C THR A 372 13.69 -7.01 19.61
N SER A 373 13.97 -7.93 20.54
CA SER A 373 14.37 -9.32 20.31
C SER A 373 13.19 -10.24 19.94
N GLU A 374 12.03 -10.13 20.60
CA GLU A 374 10.83 -10.96 20.31
C GLU A 374 10.30 -10.75 18.89
N TYR A 375 10.42 -9.53 18.36
CA TYR A 375 9.85 -9.17 17.06
C TYR A 375 10.80 -9.38 15.88
N GLN A 376 12.09 -9.67 16.13
CA GLN A 376 13.07 -10.06 15.09
C GLN A 376 12.79 -11.45 14.49
N GLN A 377 12.01 -12.30 15.18
CA GLN A 377 11.68 -13.65 14.74
C GLN A 377 10.54 -13.72 13.70
N PHE A 378 9.75 -12.65 13.54
CA PHE A 378 8.66 -12.59 12.54
C PHE A 378 9.12 -12.08 11.15
N ILE A 379 10.41 -12.13 10.85
CA ILE A 379 10.99 -11.42 9.69
C ILE A 379 11.37 -12.37 8.55
N SER A 380 10.75 -12.17 7.39
CA SER A 380 11.34 -12.56 6.11
C SER A 380 12.43 -11.55 5.72
N ARG A 381 13.70 -11.85 6.01
CA ARG A 381 14.82 -10.98 5.64
C ARG A 381 14.88 -10.86 4.11
N PRO A 382 14.96 -9.65 3.51
CA PRO A 382 15.29 -9.52 2.11
C PRO A 382 16.70 -10.06 1.89
N LEU A 383 16.80 -11.18 1.15
CA LEU A 383 18.04 -11.87 0.86
C LEU A 383 18.95 -10.92 0.08
N ARG A 384 20.03 -10.51 0.72
CA ARG A 384 20.97 -9.51 0.19
C ARG A 384 22.22 -10.15 -0.40
N ASN A 385 22.37 -11.48 -0.30
CA ASN A 385 23.57 -12.19 -0.70
C ASN A 385 23.42 -12.85 -2.07
N LEU A 386 24.43 -12.69 -2.92
CA LEU A 386 24.57 -13.39 -4.21
C LEU A 386 24.62 -14.92 -4.05
N ALA A 387 24.98 -15.42 -2.85
CA ALA A 387 24.91 -16.84 -2.51
C ALA A 387 23.46 -17.38 -2.48
N ASP A 388 22.49 -16.54 -2.11
CA ASP A 388 21.06 -16.91 -2.13
C ASP A 388 20.48 -16.95 -3.55
N LEU A 389 21.16 -16.34 -4.52
CA LEU A 389 20.80 -16.42 -5.94
C LEU A 389 20.97 -17.86 -6.43
N LYS A 390 22.09 -18.51 -6.05
CA LYS A 390 22.40 -19.88 -6.48
C LYS A 390 21.48 -20.90 -5.84
N SER A 391 21.10 -20.71 -4.57
CA SER A 391 20.14 -21.60 -3.88
C SER A 391 18.71 -21.46 -4.41
N LYS A 392 18.37 -20.36 -5.08
CA LYS A 392 17.06 -20.10 -5.69
C LYS A 392 16.96 -20.44 -7.17
N LEU A 393 18.09 -20.71 -7.84
CA LEU A 393 18.18 -21.10 -9.25
C LEU A 393 17.97 -22.62 -9.43
N HIS A 394 16.83 -23.12 -8.98
CA HIS A 394 16.41 -24.49 -9.25
C HIS A 394 15.01 -24.50 -9.85
N LEU A 395 14.73 -25.50 -10.71
CA LEU A 395 13.45 -25.68 -11.39
C LEU A 395 12.26 -25.83 -10.42
N ASN A 396 12.50 -26.08 -9.14
CA ASN A 396 11.45 -26.15 -8.12
C ASN A 396 10.99 -24.79 -7.59
N ASN A 397 11.74 -23.72 -7.86
CA ASN A 397 11.35 -22.38 -7.43
C ASN A 397 10.26 -21.81 -8.35
N PRO A 398 9.10 -21.38 -7.83
CA PRO A 398 8.04 -20.79 -8.64
C PRO A 398 8.51 -19.56 -9.43
N LEU A 399 9.47 -18.78 -8.90
CA LEU A 399 10.05 -17.63 -9.62
C LEU A 399 10.85 -18.07 -10.86
N PHE A 400 11.62 -19.15 -10.76
CA PHE A 400 12.42 -19.64 -11.89
C PHE A 400 11.51 -20.18 -13.00
N ARG A 401 10.50 -20.98 -12.65
CA ARG A 401 9.49 -21.47 -13.61
C ARG A 401 8.79 -20.31 -14.31
N PHE A 402 8.43 -19.27 -13.55
CA PHE A 402 7.81 -18.08 -14.09
C PHE A 402 8.76 -17.31 -15.03
N ALA A 403 10.04 -17.18 -14.70
CA ALA A 403 11.04 -16.57 -15.58
C ALA A 403 11.21 -17.32 -16.90
N VAL A 404 11.26 -18.66 -16.87
CA VAL A 404 11.29 -19.50 -18.10
C VAL A 404 10.03 -19.30 -18.92
N ARG A 405 8.85 -19.27 -18.28
CA ARG A 405 7.57 -18.98 -18.95
C ARG A 405 7.59 -17.60 -19.63
N MET A 406 8.10 -16.58 -18.95
CA MET A 406 8.22 -15.23 -19.51
C MET A 406 9.16 -15.19 -20.71
N ALA A 407 10.29 -15.90 -20.66
CA ALA A 407 11.22 -16.05 -21.78
C ALA A 407 10.54 -16.70 -23.00
N LEU A 408 9.79 -17.78 -22.79
CA LEU A 408 9.05 -18.47 -23.84
C LEU A 408 7.94 -17.59 -24.42
N LEU A 409 7.17 -16.89 -23.59
CA LEU A 409 6.10 -16.00 -24.05
C LEU A 409 6.65 -14.84 -24.89
N PHE A 410 7.72 -14.18 -24.43
CA PHE A 410 8.35 -13.10 -25.19
C PHE A 410 9.00 -13.59 -26.48
N GLY A 411 9.69 -14.75 -26.45
CA GLY A 411 10.28 -15.34 -27.64
C GLY A 411 9.25 -15.77 -28.67
N THR A 412 8.21 -16.50 -28.25
CA THR A 412 7.12 -16.93 -29.15
C THR A 412 6.28 -15.77 -29.65
N GLY A 413 5.97 -14.79 -28.80
CA GLY A 413 5.26 -13.57 -29.19
C GLY A 413 6.03 -12.76 -30.23
N ALA A 414 7.35 -12.64 -30.07
CA ALA A 414 8.22 -12.00 -31.07
C ALA A 414 8.29 -12.81 -32.37
N LEU A 415 8.38 -14.14 -32.30
CA LEU A 415 8.40 -15.02 -33.47
C LEU A 415 7.10 -14.92 -34.28
N ILE A 416 5.94 -14.93 -33.60
CA ILE A 416 4.63 -14.74 -34.24
C ILE A 416 4.58 -13.37 -34.91
N GLY A 417 5.09 -12.34 -34.25
CA GLY A 417 5.19 -11.00 -34.81
C GLY A 417 6.06 -10.89 -36.06
N ILE A 418 7.07 -11.75 -36.23
CA ILE A 418 7.87 -11.83 -37.47
C ILE A 418 7.11 -12.57 -38.57
N LEU A 419 6.41 -13.65 -38.22
CA LEU A 419 5.79 -14.55 -39.20
C LEU A 419 4.46 -14.06 -39.75
N PHE A 420 3.66 -13.32 -38.95
CA PHE A 420 2.26 -13.03 -39.26
C PHE A 420 1.89 -11.53 -39.32
N LEU A 421 2.73 -10.63 -38.80
CA LEU A 421 2.45 -9.19 -38.77
C LEU A 421 3.61 -8.40 -39.37
N ASP A 422 3.33 -7.22 -39.94
CA ASP A 422 4.37 -6.22 -40.09
C ASP A 422 4.99 -5.98 -38.71
N PHE A 423 6.31 -6.15 -38.59
CA PHE A 423 7.04 -6.21 -37.31
C PHE A 423 6.75 -5.02 -36.38
N LYS A 424 6.30 -3.90 -36.96
CA LYS A 424 5.82 -2.71 -36.27
C LYS A 424 4.61 -2.95 -35.36
N TYR A 425 3.82 -4.01 -35.53
CA TYR A 425 2.68 -4.33 -34.67
C TYR A 425 3.00 -5.31 -33.55
N THR A 426 4.19 -5.94 -33.59
CA THR A 426 4.65 -6.90 -32.58
C THR A 426 4.66 -6.32 -31.16
N TYR A 427 4.83 -4.99 -31.01
CA TYR A 427 4.81 -4.36 -29.69
C TYR A 427 3.50 -4.56 -28.93
N TRP A 428 2.34 -4.62 -29.61
CA TRP A 428 1.06 -4.83 -28.93
C TRP A 428 0.99 -6.21 -28.28
N ILE A 429 1.48 -7.24 -28.99
CA ILE A 429 1.54 -8.61 -28.46
C ILE A 429 2.44 -8.64 -27.22
N LEU A 430 3.66 -8.09 -27.32
CA LEU A 430 4.61 -8.08 -26.21
C LEU A 430 4.09 -7.26 -25.01
N LEU A 431 3.43 -6.13 -25.27
CA LEU A 431 2.81 -5.30 -24.25
C LEU A 431 1.70 -6.06 -23.51
N THR A 432 0.82 -6.75 -24.23
CA THR A 432 -0.26 -7.55 -23.60
C THR A 432 0.30 -8.69 -22.77
N ILE A 433 1.36 -9.37 -23.23
CA ILE A 433 2.04 -10.42 -22.48
C ILE A 433 2.60 -9.86 -21.16
N ALA A 434 3.33 -8.74 -21.19
CA ALA A 434 3.88 -8.12 -19.99
C ALA A 434 2.80 -7.75 -18.96
N ILE A 435 1.71 -7.14 -19.44
CA ILE A 435 0.61 -6.69 -18.58
C ILE A 435 -0.13 -7.89 -17.96
N VAL A 436 -0.56 -8.85 -18.76
CA VAL A 436 -1.41 -9.97 -18.31
C VAL A 436 -0.62 -10.98 -17.47
N ALA A 437 0.61 -11.30 -17.86
CA ALA A 437 1.41 -12.29 -17.13
C ALA A 437 1.83 -11.79 -15.74
N SER A 438 2.07 -10.48 -15.59
CA SER A 438 2.46 -9.89 -14.31
C SER A 438 1.36 -9.95 -13.23
N GLN A 439 0.08 -9.86 -13.62
CA GLN A 439 -1.06 -9.94 -12.70
C GLN A 439 -1.26 -11.35 -12.11
N HIS A 440 -1.03 -12.40 -12.92
CA HIS A 440 -1.22 -13.78 -12.50
C HIS A 440 -0.22 -14.24 -11.42
N PHE A 441 0.99 -13.69 -11.40
CA PHE A 441 2.00 -14.06 -10.39
C PHE A 441 1.66 -13.53 -8.98
N GLN A 442 0.95 -12.40 -8.87
CA GLN A 442 0.52 -11.86 -7.58
C GLN A 442 -0.57 -12.72 -6.94
N MET A 443 -1.48 -13.29 -7.75
CA MET A 443 -2.56 -14.16 -7.29
C MET A 443 -2.07 -15.53 -6.77
N THR A 444 -0.93 -16.03 -7.25
CA THR A 444 -0.41 -17.35 -6.82
C THR A 444 0.30 -17.31 -5.45
N LYS A 445 0.68 -16.11 -4.98
CA LYS A 445 1.38 -15.95 -3.68
C LYS A 445 0.45 -15.78 -2.49
N ASN A 446 -0.73 -15.21 -2.71
CA ASN A 446 -1.76 -15.06 -1.69
C ASN A 446 -2.93 -15.96 -2.07
N PRO A 447 -2.93 -17.26 -1.70
CA PRO A 447 -4.19 -17.97 -1.68
C PRO A 447 -5.09 -17.20 -0.73
N VAL A 448 -6.15 -16.61 -1.28
CA VAL A 448 -7.26 -16.08 -0.49
C VAL A 448 -7.77 -17.27 0.31
N ILE A 449 -7.46 -17.29 1.60
CA ILE A 449 -8.08 -18.17 2.59
C ILE A 449 -9.24 -17.38 3.20
#